data_AF-A0A956AN92-F1
#
_entry.id   AF-A0A956AN92-F1
#
_cell.length_a   1.000
_cell.length_b   1.000
_cell.length_c   1.000
_cell.angle_alpha   90.00
_cell.angle_beta   90.00
_cell.angle_gamma   90.00
#
_symmetry.space_group_name_H-M   'P 1'
#
loop_
_entity.id
_entity.type
_entity.pdbx_description
1 polymer ?
#
loop_
_entity_poly.entity_id
_entity_poly.type
_entity_poly.pdbx_seq_one_letter_code
_entity_poly.pdbx_strand_id
1 'polypeptide(L)'
;MTKLRFDDRVAIVTGAGAGLGRSHALLLGSLGAKVVVNDLGGAATGEGKSASAADKVVDEIRAAGGQAVANYDSVVNGAAIVKTAVDAYGRVDIVINNAGILRDVSFAKMTQADWDIVLAVHLTGSMSVSHAAWPILREQGYGRIVMTTSAAGIYGNFGQANYSAAKLGLMGLANTLAEEGRNKNIHVNTIAPIAASRLTETVLPPEILKSLKPEAVSPLVAWLCHEDCEENKGLFEVGAGYIAKVRWERSQGNLFPIRRAFTVDDVAARWSKITDFEGAEHPTTINESMAPVLRNVTQPSLGGNEFIDLDVAAKTTVTLTSEYDENDLALYALGIGAARDPLDKSELKFAYEMGGDFQALPTFGVMPQMSAMLKAAREGTFTLPGMSFGFERLLHGEQYTELRGPMPRKGKLTHQFKFKEAFDKDPNAVVTFAITSVDEDGNEVAYNEMTSFVKGAGGWGGERGPSADINVPPDRAPDAVIEEKTDPNQTLLFRLSGDWNPLHADPGFAKAFGYDRPILHGLCTFGHAGRHVIKAFCDNDGRRFKSIKVRFATNVFPGETLVTRMWKESDT
;
A
#
# COMPACT_ATOMS: atom_id res chain seq x y z
N MET A 1 25.67 35.48 2.61
CA MET A 1 25.50 34.70 1.36
C MET A 1 25.92 35.58 0.20
N THR A 2 26.77 35.07 -0.68
CA THR A 2 27.04 35.70 -1.98
C THR A 2 25.74 35.79 -2.77
N LYS A 3 25.53 36.88 -3.52
CA LYS A 3 24.35 37.02 -4.39
C LYS A 3 24.49 36.05 -5.57
N LEU A 4 23.40 35.36 -5.94
CA LEU A 4 23.34 34.50 -7.13
C LEU A 4 23.50 35.35 -8.40
N ARG A 5 24.33 34.90 -9.34
CA ARG A 5 24.73 35.64 -10.55
C ARG A 5 24.75 34.70 -11.76
N PHE A 6 24.71 35.30 -12.94
CA PHE A 6 24.74 34.58 -14.23
C PHE A 6 25.85 35.14 -15.13
N ASP A 7 26.91 35.65 -14.52
CA ASP A 7 28.06 36.20 -15.24
C ASP A 7 28.60 35.13 -16.21
N ASP A 8 28.86 35.56 -17.45
CA ASP A 8 29.30 34.71 -18.58
C ASP A 8 28.33 33.61 -19.05
N ARG A 9 27.11 33.55 -18.53
CA ARG A 9 26.05 32.67 -19.05
C ARG A 9 25.28 33.32 -20.19
N VAL A 10 25.00 32.54 -21.24
CA VAL A 10 24.15 32.96 -22.37
C VAL A 10 22.77 32.33 -22.26
N ALA A 11 21.74 33.17 -22.16
CA ALA A 11 20.35 32.75 -21.99
C ALA A 11 19.49 33.11 -23.21
N ILE A 12 18.80 32.12 -23.76
CA ILE A 12 17.73 32.31 -24.74
C ILE A 12 16.39 32.32 -24.00
N VAL A 13 15.60 33.37 -24.20
CA VAL A 13 14.22 33.44 -23.68
C VAL A 13 13.27 33.63 -24.86
N THR A 14 12.40 32.64 -25.11
CA THR A 14 11.42 32.71 -26.20
C THR A 14 10.13 33.39 -25.77
N GLY A 15 9.51 34.18 -26.65
CA GLY A 15 8.35 35.01 -26.32
C GLY A 15 8.68 36.07 -25.27
N ALA A 16 9.85 36.68 -25.37
CA ALA A 16 10.40 37.60 -24.38
C ALA A 16 10.02 39.08 -24.59
N GLY A 17 9.19 39.39 -25.58
CA GLY A 17 8.77 40.77 -25.88
C GLY A 17 7.74 41.33 -24.88
N ALA A 18 7.07 40.46 -24.11
CA ALA A 18 6.08 40.87 -23.10
C ALA A 18 5.94 39.83 -21.97
N GLY A 19 5.15 40.17 -20.95
CA GLY A 19 4.69 39.25 -19.91
C GLY A 19 5.82 38.53 -19.16
N LEU A 20 5.65 37.21 -18.98
CA LEU A 20 6.60 36.33 -18.28
C LEU A 20 7.98 36.33 -18.94
N GLY A 21 8.05 36.12 -20.25
CA GLY A 21 9.31 36.09 -20.99
C GLY A 21 10.11 37.40 -20.84
N ARG A 22 9.45 38.56 -20.93
CA ARG A 22 10.10 39.86 -20.65
C ARG A 22 10.66 39.92 -19.23
N SER A 23 9.87 39.49 -18.24
CA SER A 23 10.30 39.50 -16.84
C SER A 23 11.50 38.58 -16.60
N HIS A 24 11.52 37.39 -17.21
CA HIS A 24 12.66 36.46 -17.15
C HIS A 24 13.92 37.06 -17.77
N ALA A 25 13.79 37.66 -18.95
CA ALA A 25 14.90 38.29 -19.68
C ALA A 25 15.52 39.46 -18.89
N LEU A 26 14.68 40.35 -18.34
CA LEU A 26 15.13 41.48 -17.52
C LEU A 26 15.84 41.01 -16.24
N LEU A 27 15.28 40.01 -15.54
CA LEU A 27 15.89 39.50 -14.33
C LEU A 27 17.26 38.87 -14.62
N LEU A 28 17.36 37.96 -15.61
CA LEU A 28 18.63 37.33 -15.97
C LEU A 28 19.67 38.36 -16.43
N GLY A 29 19.26 39.33 -17.25
CA GLY A 29 20.14 40.42 -17.67
C GLY A 29 20.67 41.26 -16.50
N SER A 30 19.81 41.59 -15.53
CA SER A 30 20.21 42.32 -14.31
C SER A 30 21.19 41.53 -13.43
N LEU A 31 21.16 40.20 -13.53
CA LEU A 31 22.03 39.28 -12.80
C LEU A 31 23.30 38.89 -13.58
N GLY A 32 23.56 39.49 -14.73
CA GLY A 32 24.82 39.35 -15.48
C GLY A 32 24.77 38.45 -16.72
N ALA A 33 23.62 37.82 -17.02
CA ALA A 33 23.49 36.98 -18.20
C ALA A 33 23.54 37.81 -19.50
N LYS A 34 24.11 37.22 -20.55
CA LYS A 34 24.00 37.70 -21.94
C LYS A 34 22.72 37.12 -22.53
N VAL A 35 21.73 37.96 -22.83
CA VAL A 35 20.36 37.50 -23.14
C VAL A 35 20.06 37.59 -24.64
N VAL A 36 19.52 36.52 -25.23
CA VAL A 36 18.82 36.55 -26.52
C VAL A 36 17.33 36.68 -26.26
N VAL A 37 16.80 37.86 -26.60
CA VAL A 37 15.37 38.19 -26.48
C VAL A 37 14.70 37.77 -27.79
N ASN A 38 14.11 36.58 -27.81
CA ASN A 38 13.34 36.11 -28.97
C ASN A 38 11.87 36.51 -28.82
N ASP A 39 11.33 37.20 -29.83
CA ASP A 39 9.88 37.41 -29.95
C ASP A 39 9.48 37.60 -31.42
N LEU A 40 8.42 36.90 -31.84
CA LEU A 40 7.87 37.02 -33.19
C LEU A 40 7.14 38.37 -33.40
N GLY A 41 6.68 38.99 -32.30
CA GLY A 41 5.89 40.22 -32.29
C GLY A 41 4.46 40.07 -32.79
N GLY A 42 3.92 38.84 -32.74
CA GLY A 42 2.53 38.55 -33.10
C GLY A 42 1.55 38.80 -31.94
N ALA A 43 0.26 38.78 -32.24
CA ALA A 43 -0.81 38.81 -31.26
C ALA A 43 -0.89 37.49 -30.47
N ALA A 44 -1.58 37.51 -29.32
CA ALA A 44 -1.77 36.32 -28.48
C ALA A 44 -2.55 35.18 -29.19
N THR A 45 -3.23 35.48 -30.30
CA THR A 45 -3.92 34.51 -31.17
C THR A 45 -3.01 33.88 -32.23
N GLY A 46 -1.74 34.27 -32.30
CA GLY A 46 -0.76 33.78 -33.28
C GLY A 46 -0.73 34.52 -34.62
N GLU A 47 -1.38 35.68 -34.72
CA GLU A 47 -1.43 36.48 -35.94
C GLU A 47 -0.43 37.65 -35.95
N GLY A 48 0.16 37.97 -37.11
CA GLY A 48 1.08 39.10 -37.27
C GLY A 48 2.55 38.83 -36.87
N LYS A 49 3.44 39.78 -37.20
CA LYS A 49 4.85 39.81 -36.81
C LYS A 49 5.32 41.25 -36.59
N SER A 50 6.18 41.50 -35.61
CA SER A 50 6.75 42.83 -35.34
C SER A 50 8.12 42.73 -34.66
N ALA A 51 9.14 43.35 -35.25
CA ALA A 51 10.47 43.42 -34.62
C ALA A 51 10.47 44.22 -33.31
N SER A 52 9.57 45.21 -33.19
CA SER A 52 9.56 46.19 -32.10
C SER A 52 9.37 45.62 -30.69
N ALA A 53 8.79 44.41 -30.57
CA ALA A 53 8.54 43.80 -29.26
C ALA A 53 9.85 43.34 -28.61
N ALA A 54 10.70 42.63 -29.36
CA ALA A 54 12.01 42.18 -28.86
C ALA A 54 12.97 43.36 -28.66
N ASP A 55 13.00 44.32 -29.60
CA ASP A 55 13.91 45.47 -29.56
C ASP A 55 13.73 46.31 -28.28
N LYS A 56 12.49 46.58 -27.88
CA LYS A 56 12.20 47.34 -26.65
C LYS A 56 12.80 46.70 -25.40
N VAL A 57 12.70 45.37 -25.28
CA VAL A 57 13.22 44.65 -24.10
C VAL A 57 14.75 44.59 -24.15
N VAL A 58 15.35 44.49 -25.33
CA VAL A 58 16.81 44.62 -25.50
C VAL A 58 17.29 45.99 -25.04
N ASP A 59 16.61 47.06 -25.45
CA ASP A 59 16.94 48.43 -25.07
C ASP A 59 16.81 48.63 -23.56
N GLU A 60 15.76 48.07 -22.93
CA GLU A 60 15.61 48.10 -21.47
C GLU A 60 16.76 47.39 -20.74
N ILE A 61 17.16 46.19 -21.20
CA ILE A 61 18.29 45.45 -20.60
C ILE A 61 19.58 46.26 -20.75
N ARG A 62 19.84 46.83 -21.93
CA ARG A 62 21.04 47.64 -22.20
C ARG A 62 21.05 48.93 -21.38
N ALA A 63 19.90 49.61 -21.25
CA ALA A 63 19.76 50.81 -20.42
C ALA A 63 20.01 50.51 -18.94
N ALA A 64 19.70 49.30 -18.47
CA ALA A 64 20.02 48.82 -17.13
C ALA A 64 21.47 48.31 -16.97
N GLY A 65 22.31 48.43 -18.02
CA GLY A 65 23.72 48.01 -18.01
C GLY A 65 23.98 46.54 -18.32
N GLY A 66 22.97 45.78 -18.77
CA GLY A 66 23.09 44.39 -19.20
C GLY A 66 23.45 44.23 -20.67
N GLN A 67 23.61 42.98 -21.10
CA GLN A 67 23.90 42.61 -22.51
C GLN A 67 22.73 41.84 -23.10
N ALA A 68 22.19 42.32 -24.22
CA ALA A 68 21.12 41.63 -24.94
C ALA A 68 21.17 41.84 -26.45
N VAL A 69 20.63 40.87 -27.20
CA VAL A 69 20.40 40.90 -28.64
C VAL A 69 19.00 40.37 -28.96
N ALA A 70 18.34 40.96 -29.97
CA ALA A 70 17.01 40.54 -30.39
C ALA A 70 17.08 39.39 -31.40
N ASN A 71 16.06 38.53 -31.39
CA ASN A 71 15.76 37.59 -32.46
C ASN A 71 14.27 37.65 -32.79
N TYR A 72 13.93 37.56 -34.09
CA TYR A 72 12.57 37.76 -34.60
C TYR A 72 11.96 36.49 -35.23
N ASP A 73 12.65 35.36 -35.13
CA ASP A 73 12.21 34.10 -35.70
C ASP A 73 11.07 33.48 -34.89
N SER A 74 10.23 32.71 -35.59
CA SER A 74 9.27 31.85 -34.90
C SER A 74 10.00 30.68 -34.25
N VAL A 75 9.52 30.25 -33.08
CA VAL A 75 10.08 29.11 -32.33
C VAL A 75 10.07 27.79 -33.10
N VAL A 76 9.25 27.66 -34.15
CA VAL A 76 9.33 26.50 -35.06
C VAL A 76 10.67 26.43 -35.81
N ASN A 77 11.33 27.56 -36.01
CA ASN A 77 12.67 27.70 -36.58
C ASN A 77 13.74 27.87 -35.46
N GLY A 78 13.78 26.94 -34.52
CA GLY A 78 14.65 27.02 -33.34
C GLY A 78 16.14 27.12 -33.67
N ALA A 79 16.58 26.55 -34.79
CA ALA A 79 17.96 26.66 -35.27
C ALA A 79 18.40 28.12 -35.50
N ALA A 80 17.53 28.97 -36.06
CA ALA A 80 17.86 30.39 -36.27
C ALA A 80 17.97 31.16 -34.95
N ILE A 81 17.12 30.83 -33.96
CA ILE A 81 17.17 31.44 -32.62
C ILE A 81 18.49 31.08 -31.92
N VAL A 82 18.87 29.80 -31.94
CA VAL A 82 20.13 29.33 -31.36
C VAL A 82 21.33 29.93 -32.09
N LYS A 83 21.25 30.05 -33.43
CA LYS A 83 22.29 30.70 -34.22
C LYS A 83 22.53 32.15 -33.77
N THR A 84 21.48 32.92 -33.46
CA THR A 84 21.64 34.29 -32.92
C THR A 84 22.47 34.30 -31.63
N ALA A 85 22.26 33.34 -30.72
CA ALA A 85 23.03 33.25 -29.49
C ALA A 85 24.51 32.93 -29.75
N VAL A 86 24.77 31.97 -30.64
CA VAL A 86 26.13 31.56 -31.02
C VAL A 86 26.86 32.68 -31.77
N ASP A 87 26.21 33.34 -32.73
CA ASP A 87 26.82 34.45 -33.48
C ASP A 87 27.17 35.62 -32.56
N ALA A 88 26.30 35.96 -31.60
CA ALA A 88 26.49 37.11 -30.73
C ALA A 88 27.45 36.85 -29.55
N TYR A 89 27.41 35.64 -28.97
CA TYR A 89 28.06 35.36 -27.69
C TYR A 89 28.89 34.05 -27.68
N GLY A 90 28.91 33.30 -28.78
CA GLY A 90 29.74 32.10 -28.97
C GLY A 90 29.26 30.84 -28.27
N ARG A 91 28.19 30.89 -27.47
CA ARG A 91 27.69 29.76 -26.68
C ARG A 91 26.20 29.88 -26.36
N VAL A 92 25.64 28.81 -25.79
CA VAL A 92 24.31 28.77 -25.14
C VAL A 92 24.45 28.00 -23.84
N ASP A 93 23.85 28.50 -22.76
CA ASP A 93 23.85 27.88 -21.43
C ASP A 93 22.44 27.60 -20.92
N ILE A 94 21.52 28.53 -21.20
CA ILE A 94 20.16 28.55 -20.66
C ILE A 94 19.16 28.68 -21.81
N VAL A 95 18.13 27.84 -21.80
CA VAL A 95 16.98 27.95 -22.73
C VAL A 95 15.68 27.97 -21.95
N ILE A 96 14.96 29.09 -22.01
CA ILE A 96 13.65 29.24 -21.39
C ILE A 96 12.60 29.23 -22.50
N ASN A 97 11.91 28.10 -22.64
CA ASN A 97 10.83 27.90 -23.60
C ASN A 97 9.53 28.47 -23.03
N ASN A 98 9.25 29.74 -23.33
CA ASN A 98 8.10 30.48 -22.81
C ASN A 98 7.10 30.92 -23.91
N ALA A 99 7.52 30.99 -25.18
CA ALA A 99 6.63 31.41 -26.27
C ALA A 99 5.30 30.63 -26.31
N GLY A 100 4.22 31.35 -26.61
CA GLY A 100 2.89 30.77 -26.54
C GLY A 100 1.79 31.63 -27.12
N ILE A 101 0.69 30.97 -27.51
CA ILE A 101 -0.52 31.57 -28.07
C ILE A 101 -1.76 30.86 -27.51
N LEU A 102 -2.94 31.41 -27.75
CA LEU A 102 -4.22 30.82 -27.37
C LEU A 102 -5.18 30.78 -28.55
N ARG A 103 -5.90 29.66 -28.66
CA ARG A 103 -7.01 29.40 -29.60
C ARG A 103 -8.09 28.65 -28.84
N ASP A 104 -8.62 29.33 -27.82
CA ASP A 104 -9.59 28.75 -26.89
C ASP A 104 -10.94 28.57 -27.58
N VAL A 105 -11.43 27.33 -27.59
CA VAL A 105 -12.67 26.94 -28.25
C VAL A 105 -13.14 25.60 -27.67
N SER A 106 -14.45 25.44 -27.49
CA SER A 106 -15.01 24.14 -27.05
C SER A 106 -14.58 23.02 -28.01
N PHE A 107 -14.29 21.83 -27.48
CA PHE A 107 -13.77 20.71 -28.28
C PHE A 107 -14.56 20.45 -29.58
N ALA A 108 -15.90 20.48 -29.51
CA ALA A 108 -16.76 20.26 -30.67
C ALA A 108 -16.67 21.32 -31.79
N LYS A 109 -16.18 22.53 -31.47
CA LYS A 109 -16.04 23.66 -32.41
C LYS A 109 -14.60 23.89 -32.85
N MET A 110 -13.65 23.15 -32.27
CA MET A 110 -12.23 23.30 -32.56
C MET A 110 -11.94 22.88 -33.99
N THR A 111 -11.31 23.76 -34.76
CA THR A 111 -10.85 23.41 -36.11
C THR A 111 -9.48 22.75 -36.05
N GLN A 112 -9.09 22.03 -37.11
CA GLN A 112 -7.75 21.47 -37.22
C GLN A 112 -6.67 22.55 -37.15
N ALA A 113 -6.92 23.73 -37.72
CA ALA A 113 -5.98 24.85 -37.67
C ALA A 113 -5.77 25.39 -36.25
N ASP A 114 -6.83 25.43 -35.42
CA ASP A 114 -6.73 25.80 -34.00
C ASP A 114 -5.88 24.81 -33.21
N TRP A 115 -5.94 23.52 -33.55
CA TRP A 115 -5.09 22.49 -32.95
C TRP A 115 -3.63 22.63 -33.41
N ASP A 116 -3.40 22.65 -34.72
CA ASP A 116 -2.07 22.62 -35.32
C ASP A 116 -1.21 23.80 -34.88
N ILE A 117 -1.77 25.01 -34.88
CA ILE A 117 -1.01 26.21 -34.54
C ILE A 117 -0.59 26.22 -33.05
N VAL A 118 -1.46 25.73 -32.16
CA VAL A 118 -1.17 25.66 -30.72
C VAL A 118 -0.08 24.63 -30.45
N LEU A 119 -0.18 23.42 -31.02
CA LEU A 119 0.89 22.42 -30.88
C LEU A 119 2.20 22.89 -31.52
N ALA A 120 2.13 23.51 -32.70
CA ALA A 120 3.31 23.99 -33.42
C ALA A 120 4.10 25.03 -32.61
N VAL A 121 3.43 26.02 -32.03
CA VAL A 121 4.11 27.07 -31.25
C VAL A 121 4.60 26.53 -29.91
N HIS A 122 3.75 25.81 -29.17
CA HIS A 122 4.09 25.40 -27.81
C HIS A 122 5.02 24.18 -27.79
N LEU A 123 4.55 23.04 -28.29
CA LEU A 123 5.26 21.77 -28.15
C LEU A 123 6.38 21.64 -29.19
N THR A 124 6.05 21.76 -30.47
CA THR A 124 7.02 21.63 -31.56
C THR A 124 8.06 22.75 -31.52
N GLY A 125 7.65 23.98 -31.18
CA GLY A 125 8.55 25.12 -31.02
C GLY A 125 9.57 24.91 -29.90
N SER A 126 9.11 24.52 -28.71
CA SER A 126 10.01 24.24 -27.57
C SER A 126 10.97 23.08 -27.87
N MET A 127 10.48 22.04 -28.55
CA MET A 127 11.31 20.95 -29.04
C MET A 127 12.37 21.46 -30.03
N SER A 128 11.96 22.25 -31.04
CA SER A 128 12.84 22.78 -32.09
C SER A 128 14.00 23.62 -31.50
N VAL A 129 13.68 24.55 -30.59
CA VAL A 129 14.68 25.40 -29.92
C VAL A 129 15.62 24.57 -29.04
N SER A 130 15.06 23.69 -28.20
CA SER A 130 15.86 22.86 -27.28
C SER A 130 16.75 21.89 -28.04
N HIS A 131 16.24 21.27 -29.11
CA HIS A 131 16.98 20.36 -29.98
C HIS A 131 18.14 21.07 -30.69
N ALA A 132 17.92 22.29 -31.18
CA ALA A 132 18.99 23.09 -31.79
C ALA A 132 20.10 23.47 -30.78
N ALA A 133 19.74 23.74 -29.52
CA ALA A 133 20.71 24.03 -28.47
C ALA A 133 21.43 22.78 -27.93
N TRP A 134 20.79 21.60 -28.01
CA TRP A 134 21.22 20.37 -27.34
C TRP A 134 22.68 19.96 -27.62
N PRO A 135 23.18 19.97 -28.88
CA PRO A 135 24.58 19.62 -29.15
C PRO A 135 25.58 20.52 -28.41
N ILE A 136 25.28 21.82 -28.32
CA ILE A 136 26.11 22.84 -27.67
C ILE A 136 26.12 22.61 -26.15
N LEU A 137 24.96 22.39 -25.54
CA LEU A 137 24.85 22.09 -24.10
C LEU A 137 25.62 20.81 -23.74
N ARG A 138 25.48 19.78 -24.58
CA ARG A 138 26.10 18.47 -24.38
C ARG A 138 27.62 18.50 -24.50
N GLU A 139 28.15 19.24 -25.48
CA GLU A 139 29.59 19.39 -25.70
C GLU A 139 30.26 20.15 -24.55
N GLN A 140 29.61 21.20 -24.04
CA GLN A 140 30.13 22.00 -22.94
C GLN A 140 30.01 21.32 -21.56
N GLY A 141 29.14 20.31 -21.41
CA GLY A 141 28.86 19.69 -20.11
C GLY A 141 28.14 20.63 -19.14
N TYR A 142 27.30 21.53 -19.66
CA TYR A 142 26.45 22.42 -18.88
C TYR A 142 25.21 22.80 -19.69
N GLY A 143 24.03 22.71 -19.06
CA GLY A 143 22.82 23.27 -19.62
C GLY A 143 21.69 23.40 -18.61
N ARG A 144 20.85 24.40 -18.80
CA ARG A 144 19.62 24.58 -18.04
C ARG A 144 18.47 24.89 -18.99
N ILE A 145 17.43 24.06 -18.95
CA ILE A 145 16.26 24.23 -19.80
C ILE A 145 15.02 24.34 -18.91
N VAL A 146 14.20 25.35 -19.17
CA VAL A 146 12.90 25.51 -18.53
C VAL A 146 11.79 25.38 -19.56
N MET A 147 10.86 24.47 -19.32
CA MET A 147 9.63 24.31 -20.10
C MET A 147 8.47 25.01 -19.37
N THR A 148 7.63 25.71 -20.13
CA THR A 148 6.46 26.40 -19.56
C THR A 148 5.18 25.60 -19.84
N THR A 149 4.75 24.78 -18.87
CA THR A 149 3.43 24.13 -18.87
C THR A 149 2.34 25.09 -18.35
N SER A 150 1.22 24.59 -17.86
CA SER A 150 0.17 25.36 -17.18
C SER A 150 -0.68 24.46 -16.29
N ALA A 151 -1.42 25.06 -15.34
CA ALA A 151 -2.44 24.33 -14.57
C ALA A 151 -3.51 23.71 -15.49
N ALA A 152 -3.86 24.34 -16.61
CA ALA A 152 -4.76 23.77 -17.61
C ALA A 152 -4.18 22.49 -18.24
N GLY A 153 -2.86 22.42 -18.44
CA GLY A 153 -2.19 21.19 -18.86
C GLY A 153 -2.26 20.09 -17.80
N ILE A 154 -2.01 20.43 -16.53
CA ILE A 154 -1.94 19.45 -15.43
C ILE A 154 -3.32 18.90 -15.07
N TYR A 155 -4.33 19.77 -14.95
CA TYR A 155 -5.64 19.43 -14.39
C TYR A 155 -6.79 19.46 -15.41
N GLY A 156 -6.53 19.95 -16.63
CA GLY A 156 -7.56 20.24 -17.62
C GLY A 156 -8.24 21.60 -17.41
N ASN A 157 -8.74 22.19 -18.49
CA ASN A 157 -9.60 23.38 -18.44
C ASN A 157 -10.60 23.39 -19.60
N PHE A 158 -11.83 23.85 -19.35
CA PHE A 158 -12.89 23.86 -20.36
C PHE A 158 -12.51 24.76 -21.55
N GLY A 159 -12.70 24.26 -22.78
CA GLY A 159 -12.42 25.01 -24.00
C GLY A 159 -10.93 25.11 -24.38
N GLN A 160 -10.05 24.35 -23.71
CA GLN A 160 -8.60 24.43 -23.92
C GLN A 160 -7.97 23.07 -24.23
N ALA A 161 -8.64 22.21 -25.01
CA ALA A 161 -8.14 20.85 -25.28
C ALA A 161 -6.80 20.84 -26.03
N ASN A 162 -6.65 21.64 -27.09
CA ASN A 162 -5.39 21.86 -27.82
C ASN A 162 -4.28 22.38 -26.90
N TYR A 163 -4.57 23.41 -26.11
CA TYR A 163 -3.61 24.04 -25.22
C TYR A 163 -3.17 23.10 -24.10
N SER A 164 -4.13 22.43 -23.43
CA SER A 164 -3.84 21.48 -22.35
C SER A 164 -2.99 20.31 -22.85
N ALA A 165 -3.31 19.77 -24.04
CA ALA A 165 -2.53 18.72 -24.68
C ALA A 165 -1.09 19.18 -24.98
N ALA A 166 -0.91 20.37 -25.56
CA ALA A 166 0.41 20.91 -25.83
C ALA A 166 1.22 21.16 -24.54
N LYS A 167 0.58 21.72 -23.51
CA LYS A 167 1.21 22.06 -22.24
C LYS A 167 1.61 20.82 -21.42
N LEU A 168 0.78 19.78 -21.36
CA LEU A 168 1.18 18.53 -20.71
C LEU A 168 2.18 17.74 -21.56
N GLY A 169 2.11 17.85 -22.89
CA GLY A 169 3.13 17.32 -23.80
C GLY A 169 4.54 17.89 -23.54
N LEU A 170 4.64 19.17 -23.13
CA LEU A 170 5.91 19.77 -22.72
C LEU A 170 6.50 19.11 -21.48
N MET A 171 5.68 18.70 -20.51
CA MET A 171 6.14 17.93 -19.35
C MET A 171 6.66 16.56 -19.79
N GLY A 172 5.98 15.88 -20.71
CA GLY A 172 6.45 14.62 -21.29
C GLY A 172 7.82 14.77 -21.98
N LEU A 173 8.00 15.81 -22.78
CA LEU A 173 9.29 16.15 -23.40
C LEU A 173 10.37 16.46 -22.33
N ALA A 174 10.05 17.30 -21.35
CA ALA A 174 10.98 17.66 -20.28
C ALA A 174 11.46 16.43 -19.50
N ASN A 175 10.56 15.51 -19.18
CA ASN A 175 10.87 14.29 -18.44
C ASN A 175 11.94 13.45 -19.15
N THR A 176 11.85 13.29 -20.47
CA THR A 176 12.83 12.53 -21.24
C THR A 176 14.15 13.29 -21.39
N LEU A 177 14.11 14.59 -21.71
CA LEU A 177 15.33 15.39 -21.84
C LEU A 177 16.11 15.46 -20.51
N ALA A 178 15.43 15.52 -19.37
CA ALA A 178 16.06 15.48 -18.06
C ALA A 178 16.87 14.19 -17.82
N GLU A 179 16.39 13.04 -18.32
CA GLU A 179 17.08 11.75 -18.23
C GLU A 179 18.28 11.71 -19.20
N GLU A 180 18.09 12.12 -20.46
CA GLU A 180 19.16 12.14 -21.47
C GLU A 180 20.28 13.13 -21.12
N GLY A 181 19.94 14.23 -20.45
CA GLY A 181 20.86 15.30 -20.06
C GLY A 181 21.60 15.06 -18.75
N ARG A 182 21.15 14.14 -17.89
CA ARG A 182 21.63 13.97 -16.51
C ARG A 182 23.15 13.80 -16.43
N ASN A 183 23.72 12.91 -17.26
CA ASN A 183 25.15 12.61 -17.25
C ASN A 183 26.03 13.71 -17.88
N LYS A 184 25.41 14.80 -18.34
CA LYS A 184 26.07 15.93 -19.01
C LYS A 184 25.79 17.26 -18.30
N ASN A 185 25.29 17.23 -17.06
CA ASN A 185 24.92 18.42 -16.27
C ASN A 185 23.96 19.33 -17.06
N ILE A 186 23.03 18.72 -17.78
CA ILE A 186 21.92 19.41 -18.43
C ILE A 186 20.67 19.13 -17.59
N HIS A 187 20.16 20.16 -16.91
CA HIS A 187 18.95 20.05 -16.11
C HIS A 187 17.76 20.59 -16.90
N VAL A 188 16.66 19.86 -16.87
CA VAL A 188 15.41 20.25 -17.54
C VAL A 188 14.30 20.24 -16.51
N ASN A 189 13.72 21.41 -16.26
CA ASN A 189 12.65 21.60 -15.29
C ASN A 189 11.43 22.22 -15.97
N THR A 190 10.26 22.04 -15.37
CA THR A 190 8.98 22.52 -15.89
C THR A 190 8.32 23.44 -14.88
N ILE A 191 7.77 24.56 -15.34
CA ILE A 191 6.96 25.47 -14.51
C ILE A 191 5.53 25.57 -15.04
N ALA A 192 4.58 25.66 -14.14
CA ALA A 192 3.17 25.94 -14.37
C ALA A 192 2.86 27.32 -13.75
N PRO A 193 3.11 28.41 -14.48
CA PRO A 193 2.95 29.75 -13.94
C PRO A 193 1.47 30.14 -13.79
N ILE A 194 1.18 30.88 -12.73
CA ILE A 194 -0.08 31.57 -12.47
C ILE A 194 0.24 33.07 -12.49
N ALA A 195 -0.03 33.70 -13.63
CA ALA A 195 0.18 35.14 -13.83
C ALA A 195 -1.04 35.76 -14.51
N ALA A 196 -1.26 37.05 -14.26
CA ALA A 196 -2.29 37.80 -14.95
C ALA A 196 -1.98 37.80 -16.45
N SER A 197 -2.96 37.34 -17.23
CA SER A 197 -2.98 37.43 -18.68
C SER A 197 -4.12 38.34 -19.12
N ARG A 198 -4.07 38.79 -20.38
CA ARG A 198 -5.18 39.55 -21.02
C ARG A 198 -6.53 38.85 -20.91
N LEU A 199 -6.56 37.52 -20.75
CA LEU A 199 -7.80 36.74 -20.61
C LEU A 199 -8.31 36.66 -19.16
N THR A 200 -7.41 36.64 -18.17
CA THR A 200 -7.83 36.65 -16.75
C THR A 200 -8.27 38.03 -16.28
N GLU A 201 -7.89 39.09 -17.01
CA GLU A 201 -8.26 40.49 -16.71
C GLU A 201 -9.77 40.74 -16.70
N THR A 202 -10.55 39.96 -17.45
CA THR A 202 -12.02 40.11 -17.54
C THR A 202 -12.78 39.31 -16.49
N VAL A 203 -12.11 38.38 -15.80
CA VAL A 203 -12.75 37.41 -14.89
C VAL A 203 -12.33 37.63 -13.42
N LEU A 204 -11.09 38.07 -13.18
CA LEU A 204 -10.56 38.25 -11.83
C LEU A 204 -10.71 39.70 -11.34
N PRO A 205 -10.96 39.92 -10.03
CA PRO A 205 -10.94 41.25 -9.43
C PRO A 205 -9.60 41.98 -9.64
N PRO A 206 -9.60 43.31 -9.82
CA PRO A 206 -8.39 44.11 -10.05
C PRO A 206 -7.29 43.93 -8.99
N GLU A 207 -7.65 43.76 -7.72
CA GLU A 207 -6.67 43.58 -6.63
C GLU A 207 -5.94 42.23 -6.70
N ILE A 208 -6.60 41.19 -7.23
CA ILE A 208 -5.99 39.88 -7.47
C ILE A 208 -5.03 39.97 -8.67
N LEU A 209 -5.45 40.64 -9.75
CA LEU A 209 -4.61 40.85 -10.93
C LEU A 209 -3.33 41.63 -10.60
N LYS A 210 -3.41 42.63 -9.72
CA LYS A 210 -2.23 43.38 -9.23
C LYS A 210 -1.22 42.50 -8.49
N SER A 211 -1.64 41.37 -7.93
CA SER A 211 -0.77 40.46 -7.18
C SER A 211 -0.18 39.35 -8.06
N LEU A 212 -0.82 39.04 -9.19
CA LEU A 212 -0.40 38.04 -10.17
C LEU A 212 0.64 38.59 -11.17
N LYS A 213 1.68 39.22 -10.64
CA LYS A 213 2.73 39.86 -11.44
C LYS A 213 3.72 38.83 -12.02
N PRO A 214 4.16 38.96 -13.27
CA PRO A 214 5.23 38.14 -13.86
C PRO A 214 6.51 38.07 -13.01
N GLU A 215 6.83 39.14 -12.29
CA GLU A 215 8.00 39.26 -11.42
C GLU A 215 7.97 38.28 -10.23
N ALA A 216 6.78 37.75 -9.87
CA ALA A 216 6.66 36.73 -8.84
C ALA A 216 7.03 35.32 -9.35
N VAL A 217 7.21 35.14 -10.66
CA VAL A 217 7.57 33.85 -11.29
C VAL A 217 9.04 33.78 -11.66
N SER A 218 9.60 34.88 -12.19
CA SER A 218 10.97 34.96 -12.68
C SER A 218 12.05 34.48 -11.69
N PRO A 219 11.96 34.72 -10.37
CA PRO A 219 12.95 34.22 -9.41
C PRO A 219 13.08 32.70 -9.39
N LEU A 220 11.97 31.95 -9.52
CA LEU A 220 12.02 30.49 -9.61
C LEU A 220 12.71 30.05 -10.90
N VAL A 221 12.36 30.68 -12.03
CA VAL A 221 12.98 30.37 -13.33
C VAL A 221 14.48 30.65 -13.29
N ALA A 222 14.90 31.79 -12.74
CA ALA A 222 16.32 32.08 -12.52
C ALA A 222 16.97 31.01 -11.63
N TRP A 223 16.38 30.66 -10.49
CA TRP A 223 16.93 29.61 -9.61
C TRP A 223 17.11 28.27 -10.35
N LEU A 224 16.10 27.79 -11.07
CA LEU A 224 16.17 26.56 -11.87
C LEU A 224 17.23 26.61 -12.99
N CYS A 225 17.65 27.81 -13.38
CA CYS A 225 18.69 28.06 -14.38
C CYS A 225 20.08 28.35 -13.80
N HIS A 226 20.21 28.43 -12.48
CA HIS A 226 21.49 28.73 -11.84
C HIS A 226 22.40 27.50 -11.82
N GLU A 227 23.72 27.72 -11.78
CA GLU A 227 24.70 26.62 -11.78
C GLU A 227 24.62 25.78 -10.51
N ASP A 228 24.41 26.42 -9.35
CA ASP A 228 24.22 25.78 -8.04
C ASP A 228 22.90 24.99 -7.90
N CYS A 229 21.98 25.09 -8.86
CA CYS A 229 20.71 24.39 -8.78
C CYS A 229 20.85 22.96 -9.29
N GLU A 230 20.74 22.00 -8.35
CA GLU A 230 20.77 20.56 -8.63
C GLU A 230 19.40 19.98 -9.00
N GLU A 231 18.34 20.78 -8.95
CA GLU A 231 17.01 20.33 -9.32
C GLU A 231 16.96 19.97 -10.81
N ASN A 232 16.45 18.77 -11.10
CA ASN A 232 16.28 18.27 -12.45
C ASN A 232 15.00 17.42 -12.51
N LYS A 233 14.28 17.46 -13.64
CA LYS A 233 12.99 16.77 -13.81
C LYS A 233 11.90 17.26 -12.85
N GLY A 234 12.04 18.47 -12.31
CA GLY A 234 11.04 19.07 -11.43
C GLY A 234 9.86 19.66 -12.19
N LEU A 235 8.67 19.60 -11.57
CA LEU A 235 7.46 20.32 -12.00
C LEU A 235 7.04 21.26 -10.88
N PHE A 236 6.87 22.54 -11.19
CA PHE A 236 6.56 23.55 -10.17
C PHE A 236 5.37 24.43 -10.54
N GLU A 237 4.41 24.57 -9.64
CA GLU A 237 3.41 25.64 -9.71
C GLU A 237 3.96 26.90 -9.07
N VAL A 238 3.72 28.06 -9.69
CA VAL A 238 4.32 29.31 -9.24
C VAL A 238 3.49 30.53 -9.59
N GLY A 239 3.23 31.41 -8.62
CA GLY A 239 2.53 32.68 -8.84
C GLY A 239 2.19 33.40 -7.54
N ALA A 240 2.07 34.73 -7.57
CA ALA A 240 1.73 35.58 -6.41
C ALA A 240 2.53 35.29 -5.11
N GLY A 241 3.79 34.87 -5.21
CA GLY A 241 4.64 34.54 -4.06
C GLY A 241 4.52 33.10 -3.54
N TYR A 242 3.68 32.28 -4.16
CA TYR A 242 3.60 30.84 -3.91
C TYR A 242 4.48 30.07 -4.90
N ILE A 243 5.21 29.06 -4.41
CA ILE A 243 5.96 28.09 -5.20
C ILE A 243 5.74 26.72 -4.57
N ALA A 244 5.32 25.73 -5.36
CA ALA A 244 5.22 24.34 -4.91
C ALA A 244 5.69 23.37 -5.98
N LYS A 245 6.25 22.24 -5.53
CA LYS A 245 6.64 21.12 -6.40
C LYS A 245 5.47 20.15 -6.52
N VAL A 246 5.19 19.71 -7.74
CA VAL A 246 4.15 18.71 -8.05
C VAL A 246 4.84 17.41 -8.49
N ARG A 247 4.28 16.26 -8.11
CA ARG A 247 4.73 14.93 -8.52
C ARG A 247 3.58 13.97 -8.68
N TRP A 248 3.80 12.87 -9.39
CA TRP A 248 2.85 11.77 -9.46
C TRP A 248 2.75 10.99 -8.14
N GLU A 249 1.57 10.49 -7.87
CA GLU A 249 1.25 9.57 -6.79
C GLU A 249 0.49 8.38 -7.39
N ARG A 250 0.82 7.17 -6.96
CA ARG A 250 0.22 5.92 -7.44
C ARG A 250 -0.24 5.10 -6.24
N SER A 251 -1.49 4.65 -6.24
CA SER A 251 -1.98 3.67 -5.27
C SER A 251 -1.13 2.39 -5.28
N GLN A 252 -1.19 1.61 -4.19
CA GLN A 252 -0.56 0.28 -4.18
C GLN A 252 -1.23 -0.68 -5.17
N GLY A 253 -2.47 -0.39 -5.54
CA GLY A 253 -3.25 -1.17 -6.48
C GLY A 253 -3.71 -2.51 -5.92
N ASN A 254 -4.09 -3.42 -6.82
CA ASN A 254 -4.43 -4.79 -6.48
C ASN A 254 -3.73 -5.76 -7.42
N LEU A 255 -3.13 -6.82 -6.87
CA LEU A 255 -2.59 -7.91 -7.66
C LEU A 255 -3.68 -8.95 -7.89
N PHE A 256 -3.99 -9.22 -9.15
CA PHE A 256 -4.86 -10.32 -9.52
C PHE A 256 -4.05 -11.58 -9.78
N PRO A 257 -4.60 -12.77 -9.48
CA PRO A 257 -3.94 -14.03 -9.82
C PRO A 257 -3.68 -14.12 -11.33
N ILE A 258 -2.45 -14.45 -11.72
CA ILE A 258 -2.06 -14.59 -13.14
C ILE A 258 -2.15 -16.02 -13.67
N ARG A 259 -2.30 -17.00 -12.78
CA ARG A 259 -2.42 -18.43 -13.16
C ARG A 259 -3.82 -18.81 -13.62
N ARG A 260 -4.77 -17.88 -13.55
CA ARG A 260 -6.14 -18.02 -14.03
C ARG A 260 -6.62 -16.66 -14.54
N ALA A 261 -7.66 -16.68 -15.36
CA ALA A 261 -8.31 -15.44 -15.77
C ALA A 261 -9.03 -14.82 -14.57
N PHE A 262 -9.01 -13.50 -14.47
CA PHE A 262 -9.91 -12.71 -13.63
C PHE A 262 -10.90 -11.98 -14.53
N THR A 263 -12.05 -11.63 -13.98
CA THR A 263 -13.21 -11.06 -14.68
C THR A 263 -13.36 -9.57 -14.44
N VAL A 264 -14.31 -8.94 -15.14
CA VAL A 264 -14.71 -7.55 -14.87
C VAL A 264 -15.28 -7.42 -13.45
N ASP A 265 -16.03 -8.42 -12.98
CA ASP A 265 -16.63 -8.43 -11.65
C ASP A 265 -15.56 -8.50 -10.55
N ASP A 266 -14.47 -9.25 -10.77
CA ASP A 266 -13.31 -9.30 -9.85
C ASP A 266 -12.65 -7.92 -9.71
N VAL A 267 -12.54 -7.18 -10.82
CA VAL A 267 -11.99 -5.81 -10.80
C VAL A 267 -12.94 -4.87 -10.05
N ALA A 268 -14.24 -4.95 -10.31
CA ALA A 268 -15.25 -4.14 -9.64
C ALA A 268 -15.27 -4.39 -8.12
N ALA A 269 -15.19 -5.65 -7.70
CA ALA A 269 -15.14 -6.04 -6.28
C ALA A 269 -13.89 -5.52 -5.55
N ARG A 270 -12.80 -5.26 -6.29
CA ARG A 270 -11.54 -4.72 -5.74
C ARG A 270 -11.32 -3.25 -6.05
N TRP A 271 -12.30 -2.56 -6.61
CA TRP A 271 -12.12 -1.18 -7.08
C TRP A 271 -11.69 -0.23 -5.96
N SER A 272 -12.31 -0.35 -4.78
CA SER A 272 -11.95 0.44 -3.60
C SER A 272 -10.46 0.32 -3.25
N LYS A 273 -9.91 -0.90 -3.25
CA LYS A 273 -8.48 -1.17 -3.02
C LYS A 273 -7.58 -0.67 -4.15
N ILE A 274 -8.02 -0.81 -5.41
CA ILE A 274 -7.26 -0.31 -6.58
C ILE A 274 -7.10 1.20 -6.51
N THR A 275 -8.14 1.91 -6.07
CA THR A 275 -8.18 3.37 -5.98
C THR A 275 -7.82 3.90 -4.60
N ASP A 276 -7.34 3.05 -3.68
CA ASP A 276 -6.94 3.46 -2.35
C ASP A 276 -5.54 4.07 -2.38
N PHE A 277 -5.44 5.31 -1.92
CA PHE A 277 -4.18 6.05 -1.84
C PHE A 277 -3.53 5.98 -0.46
N GLU A 278 -4.11 5.25 0.50
CA GLU A 278 -3.41 4.94 1.75
C GLU A 278 -2.13 4.14 1.45
N GLY A 279 -0.98 4.66 1.91
CA GLY A 279 0.32 4.06 1.63
C GLY A 279 0.77 4.16 0.16
N ALA A 280 0.26 5.15 -0.59
CA ALA A 280 0.63 5.40 -1.98
C ALA A 280 2.14 5.63 -2.20
N GLU A 281 2.56 5.35 -3.42
CA GLU A 281 3.95 5.44 -3.87
C GLU A 281 4.17 6.62 -4.82
N HIS A 282 5.42 7.06 -4.97
CA HIS A 282 5.81 8.14 -5.89
C HIS A 282 6.86 7.66 -6.90
N PRO A 283 6.49 6.80 -7.86
CA PRO A 283 7.44 6.26 -8.82
C PRO A 283 8.04 7.39 -9.68
N THR A 284 9.37 7.42 -9.76
CA THR A 284 10.17 8.43 -10.46
C THR A 284 10.75 7.93 -11.78
N THR A 285 10.79 6.61 -11.96
CA THR A 285 11.32 5.92 -13.14
C THR A 285 10.34 4.86 -13.69
N ILE A 286 10.54 4.49 -14.96
CA ILE A 286 9.76 3.42 -15.59
C ILE A 286 9.99 2.07 -14.89
N ASN A 287 11.22 1.81 -14.41
CA ASN A 287 11.55 0.57 -13.71
C ASN A 287 10.78 0.42 -12.39
N GLU A 288 10.67 1.50 -11.61
CA GLU A 288 9.85 1.52 -10.38
C GLU A 288 8.37 1.29 -10.70
N SER A 289 7.87 1.84 -11.82
CA SER A 289 6.50 1.60 -12.28
C SER A 289 6.23 0.12 -12.58
N MET A 290 7.19 -0.59 -13.17
CA MET A 290 7.06 -2.01 -13.54
C MET A 290 7.22 -2.99 -12.37
N ALA A 291 7.79 -2.56 -11.23
CA ALA A 291 8.13 -3.45 -10.13
C ALA A 291 6.96 -4.29 -9.57
N PRO A 292 5.73 -3.76 -9.38
CA PRO A 292 4.60 -4.57 -8.92
C PRO A 292 4.19 -5.66 -9.91
N VAL A 293 4.28 -5.37 -11.21
CA VAL A 293 3.95 -6.33 -12.28
C VAL A 293 4.94 -7.49 -12.28
N LEU A 294 6.25 -7.18 -12.26
CA LEU A 294 7.30 -8.21 -12.21
C LEU A 294 7.23 -9.03 -10.92
N ARG A 295 6.87 -8.41 -9.81
CA ARG A 295 6.63 -9.10 -8.55
C ARG A 295 5.49 -10.10 -8.67
N ASN A 296 4.36 -9.73 -9.28
CA ASN A 296 3.24 -10.65 -9.47
C ASN A 296 3.58 -11.80 -10.44
N VAL A 297 4.51 -11.60 -11.37
CA VAL A 297 5.00 -12.68 -12.25
C VAL A 297 5.88 -13.68 -11.49
N THR A 298 6.78 -13.18 -10.65
CA THR A 298 7.77 -14.00 -9.94
C THR A 298 7.24 -14.58 -8.62
N GLN A 299 6.30 -13.88 -7.99
CA GLN A 299 5.60 -14.22 -6.75
C GLN A 299 4.10 -13.95 -6.96
N PRO A 300 3.40 -14.86 -7.65
CA PRO A 300 1.98 -14.68 -7.95
C PRO A 300 1.15 -14.47 -6.69
N SER A 301 0.21 -13.53 -6.76
CA SER A 301 -0.79 -13.32 -5.73
C SER A 301 -1.45 -14.64 -5.32
N LEU A 302 -1.52 -14.89 -4.02
CA LEU A 302 -2.24 -16.02 -3.44
C LEU A 302 -3.76 -15.86 -3.57
N GLY A 303 -4.22 -14.62 -3.78
CA GLY A 303 -5.62 -14.28 -4.02
C GLY A 303 -6.41 -13.96 -2.75
N GLY A 304 -7.72 -14.15 -2.84
CA GLY A 304 -8.68 -13.85 -1.78
C GLY A 304 -9.75 -12.84 -2.23
N ASN A 305 -10.62 -12.42 -1.30
CA ASN A 305 -11.76 -11.51 -1.52
C ASN A 305 -11.79 -10.40 -0.44
N GLU A 306 -12.91 -9.68 -0.30
CA GLU A 306 -13.09 -8.62 0.70
C GLU A 306 -12.87 -9.10 2.15
N PHE A 307 -13.03 -10.40 2.40
CA PHE A 307 -12.85 -11.00 3.73
C PHE A 307 -11.45 -11.55 3.95
N ILE A 308 -10.75 -11.93 2.87
CA ILE A 308 -9.47 -12.65 2.94
C ILE A 308 -8.50 -12.02 1.95
N ASP A 309 -7.34 -11.58 2.43
CA ASP A 309 -6.19 -11.17 1.64
C ASP A 309 -5.02 -12.10 1.98
N LEU A 310 -4.83 -13.12 1.15
CA LEU A 310 -3.84 -14.17 1.41
C LEU A 310 -2.40 -13.63 1.26
N ASP A 311 -2.20 -12.60 0.45
CA ASP A 311 -0.88 -11.98 0.26
C ASP A 311 -0.43 -11.20 1.49
N VAL A 312 -1.37 -10.56 2.20
CA VAL A 312 -1.12 -9.91 3.49
C VAL A 312 -0.96 -10.95 4.60
N ALA A 313 -1.87 -11.93 4.66
CA ALA A 313 -1.88 -12.93 5.72
C ALA A 313 -0.59 -13.77 5.73
N ALA A 314 -0.11 -14.20 4.56
CA ALA A 314 1.10 -15.01 4.44
C ALA A 314 2.40 -14.30 4.87
N LYS A 315 2.39 -12.96 4.97
CA LYS A 315 3.58 -12.16 5.32
C LYS A 315 3.57 -11.67 6.76
N THR A 316 2.51 -11.94 7.50
CA THR A 316 2.31 -11.34 8.82
C THR A 316 2.40 -12.38 9.92
N THR A 317 2.91 -11.97 11.08
CA THR A 317 2.91 -12.77 12.31
C THR A 317 2.32 -11.92 13.42
N VAL A 318 1.32 -12.45 14.13
CA VAL A 318 0.73 -11.81 15.30
C VAL A 318 1.31 -12.43 16.55
N THR A 319 1.75 -11.61 17.49
CA THR A 319 2.34 -12.07 18.75
C THR A 319 1.42 -11.70 19.90
N LEU A 320 1.02 -12.70 20.69
CA LEU A 320 0.26 -12.52 21.93
C LEU A 320 1.00 -13.15 23.09
N THR A 321 0.65 -12.76 24.32
CA THR A 321 1.20 -13.36 25.53
C THR A 321 0.08 -13.88 26.43
N SER A 322 0.39 -14.92 27.20
CA SER A 322 -0.46 -15.41 28.28
C SER A 322 0.39 -15.77 29.49
N GLU A 323 -0.27 -15.87 30.64
CA GLU A 323 0.27 -16.46 31.83
C GLU A 323 -0.75 -17.44 32.40
N TYR A 324 -0.26 -18.47 33.08
CA TYR A 324 -1.10 -19.43 33.78
C TYR A 324 -0.40 -19.92 35.03
N ASP A 325 -1.18 -20.36 36.00
CA ASP A 325 -0.70 -20.93 37.26
C ASP A 325 -1.33 -22.30 37.56
N GLU A 326 -1.04 -22.82 38.74
CA GLU A 326 -1.56 -24.11 39.20
C GLU A 326 -3.09 -24.14 39.31
N ASN A 327 -3.74 -23.00 39.59
CA ASN A 327 -5.20 -22.92 39.64
C ASN A 327 -5.80 -23.07 38.24
N ASP A 328 -5.19 -22.46 37.22
CA ASP A 328 -5.65 -22.60 35.83
C ASP A 328 -5.57 -24.06 35.36
N LEU A 329 -4.48 -24.76 35.73
CA LEU A 329 -4.30 -26.18 35.44
C LEU A 329 -5.36 -27.05 36.12
N ALA A 330 -5.62 -26.83 37.41
CA ALA A 330 -6.62 -27.56 38.17
C ALA A 330 -8.04 -27.27 37.65
N LEU A 331 -8.33 -26.01 37.35
CA LEU A 331 -9.61 -25.56 36.80
C LEU A 331 -9.89 -26.20 35.43
N TYR A 332 -8.87 -26.24 34.56
CA TYR A 332 -8.98 -26.96 33.29
C TYR A 332 -9.26 -28.44 33.49
N ALA A 333 -8.50 -29.10 34.38
CA ALA A 333 -8.67 -30.52 34.65
C ALA A 333 -10.08 -30.87 35.12
N LEU A 334 -10.60 -30.12 36.10
CA LEU A 334 -11.99 -30.24 36.56
C LEU A 334 -12.99 -29.92 35.42
N GLY A 335 -12.69 -28.90 34.62
CA GLY A 335 -13.47 -28.48 33.46
C GLY A 335 -13.60 -29.54 32.37
N ILE A 336 -12.70 -30.53 32.32
CA ILE A 336 -12.77 -31.68 31.41
C ILE A 336 -13.02 -33.01 32.15
N GLY A 337 -13.57 -32.93 33.36
CA GLY A 337 -14.09 -34.06 34.14
C GLY A 337 -13.08 -34.83 34.98
N ALA A 338 -11.82 -34.39 35.07
CA ALA A 338 -10.81 -35.04 35.90
C ALA A 338 -11.08 -34.83 37.39
N ALA A 339 -10.63 -35.78 38.22
CA ALA A 339 -10.69 -35.70 39.67
C ALA A 339 -12.12 -35.53 40.21
N ARG A 340 -13.11 -36.10 39.51
CA ARG A 340 -14.52 -36.05 39.92
C ARG A 340 -14.77 -36.76 41.25
N ASP A 341 -14.05 -37.85 41.50
CA ASP A 341 -13.98 -38.49 42.80
C ASP A 341 -12.69 -38.04 43.52
N PRO A 342 -12.79 -37.27 44.62
CA PRO A 342 -11.61 -36.84 45.38
C PRO A 342 -10.85 -38.00 46.04
N LEU A 343 -11.41 -39.22 46.04
CA LEU A 343 -10.74 -40.44 46.50
C LEU A 343 -9.91 -41.12 45.39
N ASP A 344 -10.10 -40.76 44.11
CA ASP A 344 -9.30 -41.28 42.99
C ASP A 344 -7.92 -40.60 42.95
N LYS A 345 -6.97 -41.19 43.66
CA LYS A 345 -5.57 -40.74 43.68
C LYS A 345 -4.93 -40.71 42.29
N SER A 346 -5.42 -41.49 41.33
CA SER A 346 -4.86 -41.51 39.97
C SER A 346 -5.19 -40.24 39.18
N GLU A 347 -6.25 -39.52 39.55
CA GLU A 347 -6.67 -38.26 38.92
C GLU A 347 -6.47 -37.04 39.82
N LEU A 348 -6.39 -37.21 41.15
CA LEU A 348 -6.17 -36.10 42.09
C LEU A 348 -4.91 -35.28 41.77
N LYS A 349 -3.88 -35.91 41.19
CA LYS A 349 -2.65 -35.27 40.69
C LYS A 349 -2.87 -34.20 39.61
N PHE A 350 -4.06 -34.10 39.02
CA PHE A 350 -4.39 -33.04 38.06
C PHE A 350 -5.12 -31.85 38.69
N ALA A 351 -5.59 -31.97 39.94
CA ALA A 351 -6.42 -30.95 40.60
C ALA A 351 -5.94 -30.54 42.01
N TYR A 352 -4.86 -31.15 42.52
CA TYR A 352 -4.30 -30.85 43.84
C TYR A 352 -2.87 -30.31 43.74
N GLU A 353 -2.72 -29.00 43.75
CA GLU A 353 -1.49 -28.24 43.51
C GLU A 353 -0.42 -28.43 44.60
N MET A 354 -0.83 -28.71 45.83
CA MET A 354 0.09 -29.04 46.93
C MET A 354 0.65 -30.47 46.84
N GLY A 355 0.15 -31.29 45.91
CA GLY A 355 0.64 -32.64 45.65
C GLY A 355 2.06 -32.66 45.06
N GLY A 356 2.91 -33.56 45.57
CA GLY A 356 4.27 -33.75 45.05
C GLY A 356 4.32 -34.18 43.57
N ASP A 357 3.24 -34.77 43.06
CA ASP A 357 3.07 -35.28 41.69
C ASP A 357 2.10 -34.44 40.84
N PHE A 358 1.71 -33.24 41.31
CA PHE A 358 0.84 -32.35 40.55
C PHE A 358 1.39 -32.05 39.15
N GLN A 359 0.54 -32.23 38.15
CA GLN A 359 0.88 -32.11 36.74
C GLN A 359 -0.30 -31.56 35.92
N ALA A 360 0.01 -30.84 34.84
CA ALA A 360 -0.98 -30.43 33.86
C ALA A 360 -1.48 -31.63 33.04
N LEU A 361 -2.75 -31.63 32.65
CA LEU A 361 -3.22 -32.49 31.57
C LEU A 361 -2.65 -32.00 30.23
N PRO A 362 -2.07 -32.85 29.38
CA PRO A 362 -1.41 -32.43 28.14
C PRO A 362 -2.30 -31.62 27.18
N THR A 363 -3.60 -31.92 27.14
CA THR A 363 -4.56 -31.18 26.32
C THR A 363 -4.74 -29.71 26.75
N PHE A 364 -4.26 -29.32 27.94
CA PHE A 364 -4.16 -27.92 28.35
C PHE A 364 -3.27 -27.11 27.40
N GLY A 365 -2.34 -27.72 26.65
CA GLY A 365 -1.42 -27.02 25.74
C GLY A 365 -2.06 -26.13 24.67
N VAL A 366 -3.37 -26.28 24.41
CA VAL A 366 -4.14 -25.41 23.52
C VAL A 366 -4.68 -24.16 24.23
N MET A 367 -4.88 -24.21 25.54
CA MET A 367 -5.60 -23.19 26.31
C MET A 367 -4.85 -21.87 26.46
N PRO A 368 -3.53 -21.82 26.70
CA PRO A 368 -2.82 -20.55 26.82
C PRO A 368 -2.97 -19.65 25.58
N GLN A 369 -2.76 -20.20 24.38
CA GLN A 369 -2.90 -19.44 23.14
C GLN A 369 -4.36 -19.05 22.85
N MET A 370 -5.31 -19.96 23.13
CA MET A 370 -6.74 -19.69 22.96
C MET A 370 -7.20 -18.55 23.89
N SER A 371 -6.75 -18.58 25.15
CA SER A 371 -7.06 -17.56 26.14
C SER A 371 -6.48 -16.20 25.75
N ALA A 372 -5.23 -16.17 25.28
CA ALA A 372 -4.61 -14.93 24.78
C ALA A 372 -5.39 -14.33 23.62
N MET A 373 -5.78 -15.18 22.64
CA MET A 373 -6.56 -14.78 21.47
C MET A 373 -7.94 -14.23 21.87
N LEU A 374 -8.70 -14.95 22.69
CA LEU A 374 -10.04 -14.55 23.09
C LEU A 374 -10.04 -13.32 24.00
N LYS A 375 -9.02 -13.16 24.85
CA LYS A 375 -8.81 -11.94 25.64
C LYS A 375 -8.59 -10.74 24.72
N ALA A 376 -7.66 -10.83 23.78
CA ALA A 376 -7.40 -9.77 22.82
C ALA A 376 -8.63 -9.46 21.95
N ALA A 377 -9.41 -10.47 21.55
CA ALA A 377 -10.65 -10.30 20.81
C ALA A 377 -11.70 -9.52 21.62
N ARG A 378 -11.88 -9.87 22.90
CA ARG A 378 -12.81 -9.18 23.81
C ARG A 378 -12.42 -7.72 24.02
N GLU A 379 -11.13 -7.42 24.08
CA GLU A 379 -10.60 -6.06 24.23
C GLU A 379 -10.64 -5.27 22.90
N GLY A 380 -11.03 -5.89 21.79
CA GLY A 380 -11.04 -5.27 20.46
C GLY A 380 -9.64 -5.05 19.88
N THR A 381 -8.62 -5.70 20.44
CA THR A 381 -7.21 -5.56 20.06
C THR A 381 -6.70 -6.69 19.19
N PHE A 382 -7.46 -7.79 19.05
CA PHE A 382 -7.09 -8.89 18.17
C PHE A 382 -7.45 -8.59 16.72
N THR A 383 -6.43 -8.39 15.89
CA THR A 383 -6.55 -8.32 14.45
C THR A 383 -5.63 -9.36 13.82
N LEU A 384 -6.12 -10.06 12.80
CA LEU A 384 -5.33 -10.94 11.95
C LEU A 384 -5.15 -10.24 10.61
N PRO A 385 -3.97 -9.68 10.30
CA PRO A 385 -3.77 -8.96 9.05
C PRO A 385 -4.11 -9.84 7.84
N GLY A 386 -4.92 -9.31 6.94
CA GLY A 386 -5.47 -10.04 5.80
C GLY A 386 -6.72 -10.88 6.10
N MET A 387 -7.31 -10.79 7.29
CA MET A 387 -8.54 -11.50 7.65
C MET A 387 -9.58 -10.52 8.22
N SER A 388 -10.69 -10.34 7.50
CA SER A 388 -11.70 -9.30 7.74
C SER A 388 -13.14 -9.86 7.78
N PHE A 389 -13.33 -11.11 8.22
CA PHE A 389 -14.65 -11.78 8.25
C PHE A 389 -15.40 -11.70 9.59
N GLY A 390 -14.79 -11.17 10.66
CA GLY A 390 -15.44 -11.09 11.97
C GLY A 390 -15.59 -12.45 12.69
N PHE A 391 -15.74 -12.42 14.01
CA PHE A 391 -15.83 -13.64 14.84
C PHE A 391 -17.14 -14.42 14.65
N GLU A 392 -18.22 -13.74 14.26
CA GLU A 392 -19.55 -14.31 14.07
C GLU A 392 -19.65 -15.29 12.89
N ARG A 393 -18.67 -15.26 11.98
CA ARG A 393 -18.59 -16.16 10.83
C ARG A 393 -17.71 -17.40 11.07
N LEU A 394 -17.00 -17.43 12.19
CA LEU A 394 -16.02 -18.46 12.51
C LEU A 394 -16.66 -19.66 13.22
N LEU A 395 -16.40 -20.85 12.68
CA LEU A 395 -16.62 -22.11 13.37
C LEU A 395 -15.27 -22.81 13.53
N HIS A 396 -14.90 -23.15 14.77
CA HIS A 396 -13.68 -23.91 15.04
C HIS A 396 -13.89 -25.36 14.57
N GLY A 397 -13.21 -25.74 13.49
CA GLY A 397 -13.47 -26.99 12.77
C GLY A 397 -12.48 -28.11 13.12
N GLU A 398 -11.19 -27.80 13.17
CA GLU A 398 -10.15 -28.78 13.52
C GLU A 398 -9.12 -28.17 14.48
N GLN A 399 -8.54 -29.03 15.31
CA GLN A 399 -7.49 -28.67 16.25
C GLN A 399 -6.36 -29.71 16.19
N TYR A 400 -5.12 -29.23 16.09
CA TYR A 400 -3.92 -30.00 16.35
C TYR A 400 -3.17 -29.39 17.52
N THR A 401 -2.70 -30.21 18.44
CA THR A 401 -1.85 -29.78 19.56
C THR A 401 -0.73 -30.77 19.73
N GLU A 402 0.50 -30.26 19.77
CA GLU A 402 1.71 -31.02 20.02
C GLU A 402 2.52 -30.34 21.12
N LEU A 403 3.02 -31.14 22.07
CA LEU A 403 3.85 -30.66 23.16
C LEU A 403 5.31 -31.08 22.94
N ARG A 404 6.25 -30.20 23.31
CA ARG A 404 7.69 -30.52 23.32
C ARG A 404 8.12 -31.24 24.61
N GLY A 405 7.29 -31.15 25.64
CA GLY A 405 7.43 -31.82 26.92
C GLY A 405 6.22 -31.52 27.83
N PRO A 406 6.23 -32.01 29.07
CA PRO A 406 5.17 -31.70 30.03
C PRO A 406 5.05 -30.20 30.26
N MET A 407 3.81 -29.68 30.32
CA MET A 407 3.59 -28.27 30.64
C MET A 407 4.09 -27.96 32.06
N PRO A 408 4.86 -26.87 32.24
CA PRO A 408 5.24 -26.38 33.57
C PRO A 408 4.02 -26.14 34.47
N ARG A 409 4.19 -26.19 35.80
CA ARG A 409 3.11 -25.93 36.78
C ARG A 409 2.53 -24.51 36.71
N LYS A 410 3.35 -23.57 36.25
CA LYS A 410 3.00 -22.18 35.95
C LYS A 410 3.95 -21.68 34.89
N GLY A 411 3.54 -20.71 34.10
CA GLY A 411 4.41 -20.17 33.07
C GLY A 411 3.85 -18.92 32.42
N LYS A 412 4.76 -18.14 31.85
CA LYS A 412 4.44 -17.05 30.93
C LYS A 412 4.85 -17.48 29.54
N LEU A 413 3.94 -17.38 28.59
CA LEU A 413 4.13 -17.87 27.24
C LEU A 413 3.94 -16.73 26.23
N THR A 414 4.78 -16.75 25.20
CA THR A 414 4.63 -15.92 24.00
C THR A 414 4.15 -16.79 22.84
N HIS A 415 3.09 -16.38 22.16
CA HIS A 415 2.43 -17.11 21.10
C HIS A 415 2.59 -16.39 19.77
N GLN A 416 3.20 -17.06 18.79
CA GLN A 416 3.34 -16.55 17.43
C GLN A 416 2.27 -17.19 16.53
N PHE A 417 1.27 -16.42 16.14
CA PHE A 417 0.23 -16.81 15.19
C PHE A 417 0.70 -16.51 13.77
N LYS A 418 0.78 -17.56 12.95
CA LYS A 418 1.18 -17.47 11.53
C LYS A 418 0.11 -18.11 10.66
N PHE A 419 -0.26 -17.41 9.59
CA PHE A 419 -1.09 -17.99 8.56
C PHE A 419 -0.38 -19.22 7.97
N LYS A 420 -1.07 -20.37 7.94
CA LYS A 420 -0.54 -21.60 7.37
C LYS A 420 -1.07 -21.84 5.97
N GLU A 421 -2.40 -21.85 5.83
CA GLU A 421 -3.08 -22.13 4.56
C GLU A 421 -4.54 -21.70 4.60
N ALA A 422 -5.12 -21.53 3.41
CA ALA A 422 -6.55 -21.32 3.24
C ALA A 422 -7.06 -22.03 2.00
N PHE A 423 -8.29 -22.51 2.06
CA PHE A 423 -8.99 -23.19 0.97
C PHE A 423 -10.33 -22.53 0.67
N ASP A 424 -10.62 -22.42 -0.62
CA ASP A 424 -11.87 -21.87 -1.13
C ASP A 424 -12.93 -22.96 -1.29
N LYS A 425 -13.84 -23.03 -0.32
CA LYS A 425 -14.97 -23.96 -0.32
C LYS A 425 -16.28 -23.22 -0.59
N ASP A 426 -16.33 -22.53 -1.74
CA ASP A 426 -17.47 -21.74 -2.23
C ASP A 426 -18.85 -22.28 -1.76
N PRO A 427 -19.62 -21.48 -0.99
CA PRO A 427 -19.43 -20.05 -0.68
C PRO A 427 -18.57 -19.76 0.57
N ASN A 428 -17.89 -20.74 1.14
CA ASN A 428 -17.19 -20.61 2.43
C ASN A 428 -15.67 -20.73 2.29
N ALA A 429 -14.94 -20.37 3.33
CA ALA A 429 -13.49 -20.56 3.40
C ALA A 429 -13.13 -21.57 4.50
N VAL A 430 -11.99 -22.23 4.35
CA VAL A 430 -11.30 -22.91 5.45
C VAL A 430 -9.97 -22.19 5.64
N VAL A 431 -9.66 -21.76 6.86
CA VAL A 431 -8.44 -21.02 7.17
C VAL A 431 -7.73 -21.69 8.34
N THR A 432 -6.43 -21.96 8.19
CA THR A 432 -5.61 -22.58 9.23
C THR A 432 -4.51 -21.62 9.67
N PHE A 433 -4.39 -21.45 10.98
CA PHE A 433 -3.27 -20.77 11.62
C PHE A 433 -2.40 -21.78 12.36
N ALA A 434 -1.08 -21.64 12.22
CA ALA A 434 -0.08 -22.31 13.04
C ALA A 434 0.33 -21.39 14.19
N ILE A 435 0.41 -21.94 15.39
CA ILE A 435 0.70 -21.19 16.61
C ILE A 435 1.86 -21.86 17.34
N THR A 436 2.99 -21.17 17.41
CA THR A 436 4.16 -21.61 18.20
C THR A 436 4.16 -20.88 19.53
N SER A 437 4.18 -21.63 20.63
CA SER A 437 4.22 -21.08 21.99
C SER A 437 5.59 -21.32 22.61
N VAL A 438 6.25 -20.25 23.04
CA VAL A 438 7.57 -20.29 23.67
C VAL A 438 7.52 -19.77 25.10
N ASP A 439 8.40 -20.29 25.96
CA ASP A 439 8.59 -19.79 27.33
C ASP A 439 9.45 -18.51 27.38
N GLU A 440 9.73 -18.01 28.59
CA GLU A 440 10.53 -16.79 28.81
C GLU A 440 11.99 -16.94 28.36
N ASP A 441 12.51 -18.16 28.27
CA ASP A 441 13.86 -18.47 27.78
C ASP A 441 13.90 -18.66 26.26
N GLY A 442 12.73 -18.62 25.60
CA GLY A 442 12.58 -18.80 24.15
C GLY A 442 12.51 -20.27 23.71
N ASN A 443 12.38 -21.23 24.63
CA ASN A 443 12.18 -22.63 24.28
C ASN A 443 10.74 -22.87 23.84
N GLU A 444 10.56 -23.66 22.79
CA GLU A 444 9.23 -24.05 22.35
C GLU A 444 8.59 -25.04 23.34
N VAL A 445 7.39 -24.69 23.81
CA VAL A 445 6.62 -25.49 24.76
C VAL A 445 5.53 -26.27 24.03
N ALA A 446 4.82 -25.61 23.11
CA ALA A 446 3.68 -26.18 22.40
C ALA A 446 3.58 -25.63 20.97
N TYR A 447 3.17 -26.51 20.06
CA TYR A 447 2.77 -26.15 18.70
C TYR A 447 1.30 -26.52 18.50
N ASN A 448 0.51 -25.56 18.04
CA ASN A 448 -0.91 -25.74 17.76
C ASN A 448 -1.22 -25.41 16.31
N GLU A 449 -2.21 -26.09 15.73
CA GLU A 449 -2.86 -25.65 14.50
C GLU A 449 -4.36 -25.50 14.75
N MET A 450 -4.88 -24.33 14.41
CA MET A 450 -6.29 -24.01 14.55
C MET A 450 -6.88 -23.82 13.17
N THR A 451 -7.77 -24.73 12.77
CA THR A 451 -8.50 -24.63 11.50
C THR A 451 -9.92 -24.14 11.77
N SER A 452 -10.30 -23.08 11.06
CA SER A 452 -11.62 -22.48 11.15
C SER A 452 -12.34 -22.56 9.81
N PHE A 453 -13.63 -22.86 9.87
CA PHE A 453 -14.54 -22.71 8.76
C PHE A 453 -15.18 -21.33 8.82
N VAL A 454 -15.05 -20.55 7.75
CA VAL A 454 -15.50 -19.16 7.68
C VAL A 454 -16.67 -19.05 6.71
N LYS A 455 -17.86 -18.81 7.26
CA LYS A 455 -19.09 -18.80 6.47
C LYS A 455 -19.16 -17.61 5.51
N GLY A 456 -19.41 -17.87 4.23
CA GLY A 456 -19.59 -16.82 3.22
C GLY A 456 -18.30 -16.09 2.81
N ALA A 457 -17.14 -16.52 3.30
CA ALA A 457 -15.85 -15.92 2.95
C ALA A 457 -15.15 -16.62 1.76
N GLY A 458 -15.83 -17.55 1.09
CA GLY A 458 -15.37 -18.26 -0.11
C GLY A 458 -15.59 -17.49 -1.40
N GLY A 459 -15.48 -18.18 -2.53
CA GLY A 459 -15.85 -17.67 -3.85
C GLY A 459 -14.80 -16.77 -4.49
N TRP A 460 -13.56 -16.77 -3.99
CA TRP A 460 -12.47 -16.06 -4.66
C TRP A 460 -11.85 -16.87 -5.81
N GLY A 461 -12.28 -18.12 -6.02
CA GLY A 461 -11.80 -19.12 -6.97
C GLY A 461 -10.42 -19.70 -6.64
N GLY A 462 -10.10 -19.85 -5.35
CA GLY A 462 -8.89 -20.50 -4.86
C GLY A 462 -8.92 -22.04 -4.96
N GLU A 463 -7.90 -22.71 -4.42
CA GLU A 463 -7.92 -24.18 -4.32
C GLU A 463 -8.96 -24.63 -3.29
N ARG A 464 -9.76 -25.64 -3.64
CA ARG A 464 -10.80 -26.21 -2.74
C ARG A 464 -10.24 -26.98 -1.54
N GLY A 465 -8.97 -27.37 -1.62
CA GLY A 465 -8.30 -28.16 -0.60
C GLY A 465 -8.77 -29.61 -0.51
N PRO A 466 -8.21 -30.37 0.44
CA PRO A 466 -8.53 -31.78 0.62
C PRO A 466 -9.99 -31.99 1.06
N SER A 467 -10.58 -33.08 0.58
CA SER A 467 -11.96 -33.50 0.87
C SER A 467 -12.07 -34.91 1.46
N ALA A 468 -10.94 -35.57 1.76
CA ALA A 468 -10.94 -36.91 2.34
C ALA A 468 -11.32 -36.89 3.83
N ASP A 469 -11.89 -37.99 4.31
CA ASP A 469 -12.06 -38.24 5.75
C ASP A 469 -10.68 -38.36 6.42
N ILE A 470 -10.53 -37.66 7.54
CA ILE A 470 -9.30 -37.65 8.34
C ILE A 470 -9.62 -38.38 9.64
N ASN A 471 -8.68 -39.18 10.15
CA ASN A 471 -8.83 -39.97 11.39
C ASN A 471 -9.98 -41.01 11.33
N VAL A 472 -10.06 -41.75 10.23
CA VAL A 472 -11.02 -42.86 10.08
C VAL A 472 -10.65 -43.98 11.07
N PRO A 473 -11.58 -44.43 11.94
CA PRO A 473 -11.27 -45.50 12.89
C PRO A 473 -11.02 -46.83 12.15
N PRO A 474 -10.13 -47.70 12.68
CA PRO A 474 -9.90 -49.03 12.11
C PRO A 474 -11.19 -49.85 12.02
N ASP A 475 -11.32 -50.66 10.96
CA ASP A 475 -12.45 -51.58 10.76
C ASP A 475 -12.34 -52.83 11.65
N ARG A 476 -12.34 -52.61 12.96
CA ARG A 476 -12.34 -53.62 14.02
C ARG A 476 -12.90 -53.05 15.32
N ALA A 477 -13.22 -53.92 16.29
CA ALA A 477 -13.65 -53.47 17.62
C ALA A 477 -12.57 -52.60 18.31
N PRO A 478 -12.97 -51.60 19.13
CA PRO A 478 -12.03 -50.78 19.90
C PRO A 478 -11.32 -51.61 20.96
N ASP A 479 -10.06 -51.28 21.23
CA ASP A 479 -9.25 -51.92 22.27
C ASP A 479 -9.63 -51.42 23.67
N ALA A 480 -10.14 -50.20 23.76
CA ALA A 480 -10.68 -49.63 25.00
C ALA A 480 -11.90 -48.74 24.70
N VAL A 481 -12.84 -48.72 25.64
CA VAL A 481 -14.01 -47.83 25.62
C VAL A 481 -14.15 -47.20 27.00
N ILE A 482 -14.23 -45.88 27.06
CA ILE A 482 -14.55 -45.13 28.27
C ILE A 482 -15.85 -44.37 28.03
N GLU A 483 -16.81 -44.57 28.92
CA GLU A 483 -18.07 -43.83 28.96
C GLU A 483 -18.05 -42.86 30.13
N GLU A 484 -18.27 -41.58 29.87
CA GLU A 484 -18.29 -40.56 30.91
C GLU A 484 -19.47 -39.62 30.73
N LYS A 485 -20.32 -39.53 31.75
CA LYS A 485 -21.43 -38.57 31.79
C LYS A 485 -20.92 -37.20 32.22
N THR A 486 -21.02 -36.24 31.32
CA THR A 486 -20.70 -34.83 31.59
C THR A 486 -21.68 -34.23 32.59
N ASP A 487 -21.25 -33.24 33.37
CA ASP A 487 -22.14 -32.56 34.30
C ASP A 487 -23.07 -31.57 33.57
N PRO A 488 -24.29 -31.31 34.08
CA PRO A 488 -25.19 -30.31 33.48
C PRO A 488 -24.60 -28.89 33.41
N ASN A 489 -23.63 -28.58 34.27
CA ASN A 489 -22.91 -27.32 34.31
C ASN A 489 -21.51 -27.39 33.66
N GLN A 490 -21.16 -28.46 32.93
CA GLN A 490 -19.82 -28.66 32.37
C GLN A 490 -19.34 -27.49 31.52
N THR A 491 -20.22 -26.92 30.69
CA THR A 491 -19.92 -25.73 29.88
C THR A 491 -19.56 -24.52 30.73
N LEU A 492 -20.26 -24.33 31.85
CA LEU A 492 -20.06 -23.20 32.75
C LEU A 492 -18.75 -23.31 33.54
N LEU A 493 -18.27 -24.52 33.77
CA LEU A 493 -16.97 -24.76 34.40
C LEU A 493 -15.84 -24.63 33.37
N PHE A 494 -15.93 -25.31 32.22
CA PHE A 494 -14.88 -25.31 31.21
C PHE A 494 -14.56 -23.90 30.69
N ARG A 495 -15.57 -23.05 30.47
CA ARG A 495 -15.37 -21.68 29.98
C ARG A 495 -14.44 -20.84 30.87
N LEU A 496 -14.35 -21.17 32.16
CA LEU A 496 -13.47 -20.46 33.09
C LEU A 496 -11.98 -20.71 32.79
N SER A 497 -11.68 -21.73 31.99
CA SER A 497 -10.33 -22.04 31.50
C SER A 497 -9.88 -21.16 30.32
N GLY A 498 -10.72 -20.21 29.87
CA GLY A 498 -10.31 -19.21 28.89
C GLY A 498 -11.27 -18.98 27.71
N ASP A 499 -12.22 -19.88 27.46
CA ASP A 499 -13.21 -19.72 26.38
C ASP A 499 -14.52 -19.15 26.89
N TRP A 500 -14.64 -17.82 26.85
CA TRP A 500 -15.77 -17.10 27.41
C TRP A 500 -16.95 -16.92 26.44
N ASN A 501 -16.93 -17.56 25.27
CA ASN A 501 -17.92 -17.36 24.22
C ASN A 501 -19.36 -17.57 24.74
N PRO A 502 -20.27 -16.57 24.59
CA PRO A 502 -21.65 -16.67 25.05
C PRO A 502 -22.43 -17.88 24.53
N LEU A 503 -22.04 -18.44 23.38
CA LEU A 503 -22.62 -19.67 22.80
C LEU A 503 -22.70 -20.84 23.80
N HIS A 504 -21.78 -20.88 24.77
CA HIS A 504 -21.67 -21.95 25.74
C HIS A 504 -22.32 -21.65 27.11
N ALA A 505 -22.87 -20.44 27.30
CA ALA A 505 -23.43 -20.01 28.58
C ALA A 505 -24.82 -19.34 28.48
N ASP A 506 -25.09 -18.58 27.42
CA ASP A 506 -26.31 -17.81 27.24
C ASP A 506 -27.30 -18.55 26.32
N PRO A 507 -28.47 -18.98 26.82
CA PRO A 507 -29.48 -19.64 25.99
C PRO A 507 -30.03 -18.77 24.85
N GLY A 508 -30.15 -17.46 25.05
CA GLY A 508 -30.62 -16.52 24.03
C GLY A 508 -29.63 -16.42 22.88
N PHE A 509 -28.34 -16.33 23.22
CA PHE A 509 -27.26 -16.31 22.23
C PHE A 509 -27.16 -17.65 21.48
N ALA A 510 -27.20 -18.78 22.19
CA ALA A 510 -27.18 -20.11 21.57
C ALA A 510 -28.34 -20.31 20.57
N LYS A 511 -29.55 -19.87 20.95
CA LYS A 511 -30.73 -19.92 20.09
C LYS A 511 -30.60 -19.05 18.84
N ALA A 512 -30.00 -17.86 18.95
CA ALA A 512 -29.73 -17.00 17.80
C ALA A 512 -28.77 -17.66 16.79
N PHE A 513 -27.90 -18.56 17.25
CA PHE A 513 -26.99 -19.36 16.42
C PHE A 513 -27.54 -20.74 16.02
N GLY A 514 -28.82 -21.01 16.30
CA GLY A 514 -29.52 -22.21 15.83
C GLY A 514 -29.43 -23.42 16.77
N TYR A 515 -29.04 -23.21 18.03
CA TYR A 515 -29.00 -24.28 19.04
C TYR A 515 -30.11 -24.12 20.07
N ASP A 516 -30.79 -25.20 20.43
CA ASP A 516 -31.92 -25.16 21.38
C ASP A 516 -31.49 -24.77 22.81
N ARG A 517 -30.22 -24.99 23.16
CA ARG A 517 -29.58 -24.65 24.43
C ARG A 517 -28.06 -24.54 24.25
N PRO A 518 -27.32 -23.97 25.22
CA PRO A 518 -25.87 -23.89 25.13
C PRO A 518 -25.22 -25.25 24.92
N ILE A 519 -24.30 -25.32 23.96
CA ILE A 519 -23.55 -26.53 23.60
C ILE A 519 -22.22 -26.59 24.35
N LEU A 520 -21.67 -27.79 24.51
CA LEU A 520 -20.32 -28.02 25.04
C LEU A 520 -19.26 -27.50 24.06
N HIS A 521 -18.20 -26.89 24.58
CA HIS A 521 -17.06 -26.46 23.78
C HIS A 521 -16.43 -27.68 23.09
N GLY A 522 -16.06 -27.54 21.81
CA GLY A 522 -15.29 -28.59 21.13
C GLY A 522 -13.98 -28.90 21.88
N LEU A 523 -13.31 -27.88 22.40
CA LEU A 523 -12.08 -28.06 23.20
C LEU A 523 -12.33 -28.78 24.55
N CYS A 524 -13.57 -28.80 25.06
CA CYS A 524 -13.92 -29.58 26.24
C CYS A 524 -14.00 -31.07 25.88
N THR A 525 -14.70 -31.43 24.81
CA THR A 525 -14.78 -32.85 24.35
C THR A 525 -13.43 -33.37 23.87
N PHE A 526 -12.61 -32.50 23.28
CA PHE A 526 -11.19 -32.73 23.01
C PHE A 526 -10.41 -33.10 24.28
N GLY A 527 -10.59 -32.34 25.36
CA GLY A 527 -9.95 -32.62 26.64
C GLY A 527 -10.39 -33.95 27.24
N HIS A 528 -11.69 -34.26 27.24
CA HIS A 528 -12.20 -35.57 27.66
C HIS A 528 -11.57 -36.70 26.84
N ALA A 529 -11.58 -36.60 25.50
CA ALA A 529 -11.01 -37.62 24.63
C ALA A 529 -9.51 -37.83 24.89
N GLY A 530 -8.72 -36.75 25.02
CA GLY A 530 -7.30 -36.84 25.35
C GLY A 530 -7.04 -37.47 26.71
N ARG A 531 -7.80 -37.09 27.74
CA ARG A 531 -7.72 -37.71 29.08
C ARG A 531 -8.08 -39.19 29.04
N HIS A 532 -9.13 -39.58 28.34
CA HIS A 532 -9.54 -40.98 28.20
C HIS A 532 -8.43 -41.82 27.56
N VAL A 533 -7.79 -41.32 26.50
CA VAL A 533 -6.66 -42.01 25.84
C VAL A 533 -5.45 -42.15 26.77
N ILE A 534 -5.08 -41.08 27.48
CA ILE A 534 -3.96 -41.11 28.46
C ILE A 534 -4.27 -42.09 29.60
N LYS A 535 -5.51 -42.11 30.08
CA LYS A 535 -5.96 -43.05 31.12
C LYS A 535 -5.93 -44.50 30.64
N ALA A 536 -6.36 -44.77 29.41
CA ALA A 536 -6.45 -46.13 28.87
C ALA A 536 -5.11 -46.73 28.43
N PHE A 537 -4.21 -45.92 27.87
CA PHE A 537 -2.99 -46.43 27.21
C PHE A 537 -1.67 -45.90 27.76
N CYS A 538 -1.71 -44.91 28.65
CA CYS A 538 -0.52 -44.26 29.18
C CYS A 538 -0.40 -44.34 30.71
N ASP A 539 -1.10 -45.26 31.38
CA ASP A 539 -1.13 -45.38 32.85
C ASP A 539 -1.52 -44.06 33.55
N ASN A 540 -2.35 -43.27 32.86
CA ASN A 540 -2.73 -41.92 33.22
C ASN A 540 -1.53 -40.94 33.36
N ASP A 541 -0.39 -41.21 32.71
CA ASP A 541 0.82 -40.39 32.72
C ASP A 541 0.87 -39.46 31.51
N GLY A 542 0.67 -38.16 31.76
CA GLY A 542 0.66 -37.13 30.72
C GLY A 542 2.02 -36.97 30.02
N ARG A 543 3.13 -37.42 30.61
CA ARG A 543 4.48 -37.32 30.01
C ARG A 543 4.65 -38.19 28.76
N ARG A 544 3.77 -39.17 28.56
CA ARG A 544 3.74 -40.05 27.37
C ARG A 544 2.97 -39.44 26.20
N PHE A 545 2.31 -38.30 26.41
CA PHE A 545 1.60 -37.60 25.36
C PHE A 545 2.58 -36.87 24.44
N LYS A 546 2.35 -36.99 23.12
CA LYS A 546 3.07 -36.23 22.10
C LYS A 546 2.16 -35.20 21.44
N SER A 547 1.09 -35.68 20.81
CA SER A 547 0.18 -34.85 20.04
C SER A 547 -1.23 -35.43 19.96
N ILE A 548 -2.19 -34.57 19.64
CA ILE A 548 -3.58 -34.93 19.35
C ILE A 548 -4.07 -34.11 18.15
N LYS A 549 -4.83 -34.74 17.26
CA LYS A 549 -5.50 -34.10 16.13
C LYS A 549 -6.98 -34.47 16.14
N VAL A 550 -7.86 -33.48 16.07
CA VAL A 550 -9.31 -33.70 16.05
C VAL A 550 -9.99 -32.87 14.97
N ARG A 551 -11.13 -33.38 14.51
CA ARG A 551 -12.15 -32.62 13.76
C ARG A 551 -13.43 -32.60 14.59
N PHE A 552 -13.99 -31.42 14.81
CA PHE A 552 -15.28 -31.26 15.49
C PHE A 552 -16.41 -31.49 14.49
N ALA A 553 -16.95 -32.70 14.49
CA ALA A 553 -17.95 -33.12 13.50
C ALA A 553 -19.39 -32.73 13.86
N THR A 554 -19.69 -32.56 15.15
CA THR A 554 -21.04 -32.27 15.64
C THR A 554 -21.00 -31.58 17.01
N ASN A 555 -22.14 -31.04 17.43
CA ASN A 555 -22.32 -30.48 18.77
C ASN A 555 -22.54 -31.57 19.83
N VAL A 556 -22.17 -31.26 21.06
CA VAL A 556 -22.52 -32.03 22.26
C VAL A 556 -23.22 -31.09 23.22
N PHE A 557 -24.17 -31.59 24.00
CA PHE A 557 -24.79 -30.80 25.05
C PHE A 557 -24.33 -31.23 26.45
N PRO A 558 -24.19 -30.29 27.40
CA PRO A 558 -23.85 -30.65 28.78
C PRO A 558 -24.92 -31.57 29.39
N GLY A 559 -24.49 -32.55 30.18
CA GLY A 559 -25.31 -33.61 30.77
C GLY A 559 -25.37 -34.91 29.95
N GLU A 560 -24.89 -34.89 28.70
CA GLU A 560 -24.82 -36.07 27.84
C GLU A 560 -23.64 -36.97 28.22
N THR A 561 -23.72 -38.24 27.80
CA THR A 561 -22.66 -39.23 27.97
C THR A 561 -21.74 -39.23 26.76
N LEU A 562 -20.46 -38.96 27.01
CA LEU A 562 -19.40 -39.11 26.02
C LEU A 562 -18.94 -40.57 26.00
N VAL A 563 -18.86 -41.16 24.81
CA VAL A 563 -18.31 -42.50 24.60
C VAL A 563 -17.05 -42.39 23.75
N THR A 564 -15.88 -42.56 24.38
CA THR A 564 -14.60 -42.54 23.68
C THR A 564 -14.18 -43.97 23.36
N ARG A 565 -14.23 -44.31 22.07
CA ARG A 565 -13.74 -45.58 21.53
C ARG A 565 -12.31 -45.39 21.05
N MET A 566 -11.42 -46.29 21.45
CA MET A 566 -9.98 -46.09 21.28
C MET A 566 -9.34 -47.35 20.70
N TRP A 567 -8.45 -47.16 19.74
CA TRP A 567 -7.72 -48.21 19.05
C TRP A 567 -6.22 -47.95 19.20
N LYS A 568 -5.47 -48.96 19.62
CA LYS A 568 -4.01 -48.96 19.65
C LYS A 568 -3.51 -49.56 18.34
N GLU A 569 -2.91 -48.72 17.49
CA GLU A 569 -2.37 -49.14 16.19
C GLU A 569 -0.87 -49.45 16.23
N SER A 570 -0.16 -48.94 17.24
CA SER A 570 1.28 -49.19 17.43
C SER A 570 1.66 -49.17 18.92
N ASP A 571 2.81 -49.74 19.25
CA ASP A 571 3.37 -49.70 20.61
C ASP A 571 4.03 -48.37 20.98
N THR A 572 4.28 -47.51 19.97
CA THR A 572 4.92 -46.20 20.10
C THR A 572 3.93 -45.05 20.05
#